data_AF-A0A7W0QU41-F1
#
_entry.id   AF-A0A7W0QU41-F1
#
_cell.length_a   1.000
_cell.length_b   1.000
_cell.length_c   1.000
_cell.angle_alpha   90.00
_cell.angle_beta   90.00
_cell.angle_gamma   90.00
#
_symmetry.space_group_name_H-M   'P 1'
#
loop_
_entity.id
_entity.type
_entity.pdbx_description
1 polymer ?
#
loop_
_entity_poly.entity_id
_entity_poly.type
_entity_poly.pdbx_seq_one_letter_code
_entity_poly.pdbx_strand_id
1 'polypeptide(L)' 'MPRAWELRDTVSASDGAYTALAEAPDAEPLTLARLETASGPTCRIRIPE' A
#
# COMPACT_ATOMS: atom_id res chain seq x y z
N MET A 1 -12.70 7.22 2.31
CA MET A 1 -11.44 6.60 1.83
C MET A 1 -11.75 5.62 0.69
N PRO A 2 -12.13 6.12 -0.51
CA PRO A 2 -12.49 5.26 -1.64
C PRO A 2 -11.32 4.38 -2.11
N ARG A 3 -10.10 4.92 -2.08
CA ARG A 3 -8.89 4.21 -2.53
C ARG A 3 -8.57 2.96 -1.70
N ALA A 4 -8.70 3.03 -0.37
CA ALA A 4 -8.51 1.86 0.50
C ALA A 4 -9.53 0.75 0.21
N TRP A 5 -10.76 1.12 -0.19
CA TRP A 5 -11.80 0.17 -0.56
C TRP A 5 -11.54 -0.50 -1.91
N GLU A 6 -10.90 0.18 -2.86
CA GLU A 6 -10.47 -0.40 -4.14
C GLU A 6 -9.40 -1.49 -3.95
N LEU A 7 -8.55 -1.34 -2.92
CA LEU A 7 -7.48 -2.27 -2.58
C LEU A 7 -7.93 -3.52 -1.78
N ARG A 8 -9.24 -3.63 -1.47
CA ARG A 8 -9.78 -4.70 -0.61
C ARG A 8 -9.55 -6.12 -1.15
N ASP A 9 -9.41 -6.26 -2.47
CA ASP A 9 -9.25 -7.54 -3.13
C ASP A 9 -7.75 -7.95 -3.23
N THR A 10 -6.83 -7.05 -2.86
CA THR A 10 -5.38 -7.22 -3.04
C THR A 10 -4.60 -7.26 -1.74
N VAL A 11 -5.02 -6.48 -0.73
CA VAL A 11 -4.33 -6.37 0.56
C VAL A 11 -5.32 -6.38 1.73
N SER A 12 -4.81 -6.54 2.96
CA SER A 12 -5.68 -6.46 4.15
C SER A 12 -6.27 -5.06 4.29
N ALA A 13 -7.39 -4.93 5.02
CA ALA A 13 -8.01 -3.64 5.27
C ALA A 13 -7.04 -2.63 5.94
N SER A 14 -6.18 -3.11 6.84
CA SER A 14 -5.15 -2.30 7.48
C SER A 14 -4.11 -1.81 6.47
N ASP A 15 -3.59 -2.71 5.63
CA ASP A 15 -2.59 -2.37 4.60
C ASP A 15 -3.17 -1.42 3.54
N GLY A 16 -4.43 -1.62 3.14
CA GLY A 16 -5.13 -0.76 2.19
C GLY A 16 -5.29 0.68 2.70
N ALA A 17 -5.50 0.86 4.01
CA ALA A 17 -5.56 2.19 4.61
C ALA A 17 -4.18 2.89 4.61
N TYR A 18 -3.11 2.19 4.99
CA TYR A 18 -1.75 2.76 4.98
C TYR A 18 -1.23 3.01 3.56
N THR A 19 -1.55 2.15 2.60
CA THR A 19 -1.22 2.34 1.18
C THR A 19 -1.93 3.57 0.62
N ALA A 20 -3.24 3.69 0.83
CA ALA A 20 -4.00 4.86 0.37
C ALA A 20 -3.52 6.17 1.03
N LEU A 21 -3.05 6.11 2.28
CA LEU A 21 -2.45 7.25 2.96
C LEU A 21 -1.09 7.63 2.36
N ALA A 22 -0.26 6.66 1.99
CA ALA A 22 1.07 6.89 1.42
C ALA A 22 1.01 7.36 -0.05
N GLU A 23 0.00 6.94 -0.81
CA GLU A 23 -0.23 7.42 -2.19
C GLU A 23 -0.55 8.92 -2.24
N ALA A 24 -1.19 9.49 -1.20
CA ALA A 24 -1.59 10.91 -1.20
C ALA A 24 -0.40 11.92 -1.18
N PRO A 25 0.65 11.72 -0.38
CA PRO A 25 1.86 12.54 -0.41
C PRO A 25 2.99 11.98 -1.30
N ASP A 26 2.77 10.90 -2.05
CA ASP A 26 3.82 10.14 -2.74
C ASP A 26 4.95 9.70 -1.78
N ALA A 27 4.56 9.22 -0.60
CA ALA A 27 5.48 8.72 0.41
C ALA A 27 5.75 7.22 0.22
N GLU A 28 6.93 6.75 0.61
CA GLU A 28 7.29 5.33 0.61
C GLU A 28 6.74 4.65 1.89
N PRO A 29 5.71 3.77 1.79
CA PRO A 29 5.20 3.06 2.96
C PRO A 29 6.21 2.01 3.42
N LEU A 30 6.64 2.10 4.68
CA LEU A 30 7.52 1.12 5.32
C LEU A 30 6.67 -0.02 5.91
N THR A 31 6.15 -0.90 5.05
CA THR A 31 5.37 -2.08 5.48
C THR A 31 6.01 -3.34 4.94
N LEU A 32 6.44 -4.19 5.89
CA LEU A 32 7.33 -5.32 5.70
C LEU A 32 6.76 -6.34 4.69
N ALA A 33 7.50 -6.52 3.59
CA ALA A 33 7.48 -7.63 2.63
C ALA A 33 6.21 -7.93 1.81
N ARG A 34 4.99 -7.74 2.33
CA ARG A 34 3.78 -8.26 1.64
C ARG A 34 3.30 -7.41 0.45
N LEU A 35 3.67 -6.12 0.42
CA LEU A 35 3.26 -5.19 -0.63
C LEU A 35 4.13 -5.26 -1.88
N GLU A 36 5.37 -5.75 -1.78
CA GLU A 36 6.28 -5.91 -2.95
C GLU A 36 5.67 -6.79 -4.04
N THR A 37 4.94 -7.83 -3.64
CA THR A 37 4.33 -8.78 -4.57
C THR A 37 2.85 -8.49 -4.86
N ALA A 38 2.29 -7.41 -4.29
CA ALA A 38 0.88 -7.07 -4.50
C ALA A 38 0.71 -6.43 -5.89
N SER A 39 -0.23 -6.93 -6.68
CA SER A 39 -0.66 -6.29 -7.91
C SER A 39 -1.62 -5.14 -7.59
N GLY A 40 -1.25 -3.90 -7.94
CA GLY A 40 -2.12 -2.73 -7.77
C GLY A 40 -1.52 -1.45 -7.17
N PRO A 41 -0.49 -1.49 -6.31
CA PRO A 41 0.18 -0.29 -5.83
C PRO A 41 0.81 0.47 -7.00
N THR A 42 0.66 1.80 -6.99
CA THR A 42 1.27 2.68 -7.99
C THR A 42 2.51 3.43 -7.46
N CYS A 43 2.74 3.37 -6.14
CA CYS A 43 3.87 3.99 -5.45
C CYS A 43 5.07 3.04 -5.34
N ARG A 44 6.27 3.61 -5.14
CA ARG A 44 7.50 2.83 -4.88
C ARG A 44 7.44 2.25 -3.45
N ILE A 45 7.78 0.98 -3.31
CA ILE A 45 7.81 0.27 -2.03
C ILE A 45 9.27 0.01 -1.66
N ARG A 46 9.66 0.37 -0.44
CA ARG A 46 11.00 0.05 0.11
C ARG A 46 10.86 -0.98 1.21
N ILE A 47 11.67 -2.02 1.09
CA ILE A 47 11.85 -2.99 2.15
C ILE A 47 13.14 -2.62 2.90
N PRO A 48 13.06 -2.37 4.23
CA PRO A 48 14.26 -2.23 5.04
C PRO A 48 15.02 -3.57 5.11
N GLU A 49 16.35 -3.49 5.08
CA GLU A 49 17.28 -4.64 5.13
C GLU A 49 17.14 -5.48 6.41
#